data_AF-A0A1F7ZUI7-F1
#
_entry.id   AF-A0A1F7ZUI7-F1
#
_cell.length_a   1.000
_cell.length_b   1.000
_cell.length_c   1.000
_cell.angle_alpha   90.00
_cell.angle_beta   90.00
_cell.angle_gamma   90.00
#
_symmetry.space_group_name_H-M   'P 1'
#
loop_
_entity.id
_entity.type
_entity.pdbx_description
1 polymer ?
#
loop_
_entity_poly.entity_id
_entity_poly.type
_entity_poly.pdbx_seq_one_letter_code
_entity_poly.pdbx_strand_id
1 'polypeptide(L)'
;MENEKGEIVDLYVPRKCSATNRIIKANDHASVQISIGKVDENGRYTGENQTYALCGFIRARGESDDSLNRLTQRDGYLRNVWTASR
;
A
#
# COMPACT_ATOMS: atom_id res chain seq x y z
N MET A 1 -21.17 -1.48 -1.55
CA MET A 1 -22.44 -2.19 -1.66
C MET A 1 -23.38 -1.26 -2.38
N GLU A 2 -24.04 -1.75 -3.43
CA GLU A 2 -25.03 -0.99 -4.20
C GLU A 2 -26.42 -1.53 -3.87
N ASN A 3 -27.42 -0.65 -3.85
CA ASN A 3 -28.83 -1.08 -3.82
C ASN A 3 -29.31 -1.50 -5.21
N GLU A 4 -30.56 -1.96 -5.32
CA GLU A 4 -31.16 -2.36 -6.61
C GLU A 4 -31.26 -1.21 -7.63
N LYS A 5 -31.12 0.04 -7.19
CA LYS A 5 -31.10 1.24 -8.05
C LYS A 5 -29.68 1.65 -8.49
N GLY A 6 -28.65 0.89 -8.10
CA GLY A 6 -27.24 1.18 -8.42
C GLY A 6 -26.61 2.26 -7.55
N GLU A 7 -27.24 2.66 -6.45
CA GLU A 7 -26.70 3.67 -5.55
C GLU A 7 -25.81 3.03 -4.47
N ILE A 8 -24.63 3.61 -4.23
CA ILE A 8 -23.73 3.16 -3.17
C ILE A 8 -24.36 3.48 -1.81
N VAL A 9 -24.70 2.43 -1.06
CA VAL A 9 -25.34 2.55 0.27
C VAL A 9 -24.35 2.51 1.43
N ASP A 10 -23.08 2.18 1.17
CA ASP A 10 -22.05 2.15 2.20
C ASP A 10 -21.59 3.56 2.60
N LEU A 11 -21.45 3.80 3.90
CA LEU A 11 -20.95 5.07 4.44
C LEU A 11 -19.53 5.40 3.99
N TYR A 12 -18.69 4.38 3.78
CA TYR A 12 -17.34 4.52 3.23
C TYR A 12 -16.86 3.18 2.66
N VAL A 13 -15.94 3.24 1.71
CA VAL A 13 -15.21 2.06 1.22
C VAL A 13 -13.86 1.99 1.95
N PRO A 14 -13.61 0.97 2.78
CA PRO A 14 -12.37 0.87 3.55
C PRO A 14 -11.12 0.73 2.67
N ARG A 15 -9.99 1.18 3.21
CA ARG A 15 -8.66 0.94 2.60
C ARG A 15 -8.31 -0.54 2.66
N LYS A 16 -7.56 -1.02 1.67
CA LYS A 16 -6.99 -2.38 1.64
C LYS A 16 -5.48 -2.32 1.77
N CYS A 17 -4.91 -3.31 2.46
CA CYS A 17 -3.47 -3.50 2.56
C CYS A 17 -2.90 -3.85 1.17
N SER A 18 -1.94 -3.06 0.69
CA SER A 18 -1.30 -3.24 -0.61
C SER A 18 -0.58 -4.60 -0.73
N ALA A 19 -0.14 -5.18 0.38
CA ALA A 19 0.60 -6.44 0.38
C ALA A 19 -0.30 -7.68 0.40
N THR A 20 -1.42 -7.64 1.12
CA THR A 20 -2.26 -8.83 1.43
C THR A 20 -3.71 -8.71 0.97
N ASN A 21 -4.12 -7.56 0.43
CA ASN A 21 -5.50 -7.22 0.08
C ASN A 21 -6.52 -7.31 1.23
N ARG A 22 -6.06 -7.48 2.48
CA ARG A 22 -6.92 -7.43 3.67
C ARG A 22 -7.45 -6.02 3.90
N ILE A 23 -8.69 -5.92 4.36
CA ILE A 23 -9.28 -4.65 4.78
C ILE A 23 -8.53 -4.12 6.01
N ILE A 24 -8.17 -2.83 5.96
CA ILE A 24 -7.65 -2.09 7.11
C ILE A 24 -8.85 -1.55 7.88
N LYS A 25 -9.07 -2.07 9.09
CA LYS A 25 -10.18 -1.67 9.95
C LYS A 25 -9.95 -0.27 10.52
N ALA A 26 -11.02 0.43 10.88
CA ALA A 26 -10.93 1.76 11.49
C ALA A 26 -10.20 1.78 12.84
N ASN A 27 -10.21 0.66 13.58
CA ASN A 27 -9.51 0.50 14.86
C ASN A 27 -8.10 -0.10 14.73
N ASP A 28 -7.59 -0.31 13.50
CA ASP A 28 -6.22 -0.78 13.29
C ASP A 28 -5.24 0.40 13.37
N HIS A 29 -4.91 0.81 14.59
CA HIS A 29 -3.95 1.88 14.88
C HIS A 29 -2.49 1.48 14.62
N ALA A 30 -2.22 0.20 14.35
CA ALA A 30 -0.89 -0.28 13.97
C ALA A 30 -0.66 -0.20 12.45
N SER A 31 -1.72 0.03 11.66
CA SER A 31 -1.61 0.25 10.22
C SER A 31 -0.91 1.56 9.88
N VAL A 32 -0.23 1.58 8.73
CA VAL A 32 0.39 2.82 8.21
C VAL A 32 0.12 2.99 6.74
N GLN A 33 0.27 4.25 6.31
CA GLN A 33 0.28 4.66 4.93
C GLN A 33 1.62 5.30 4.64
N ILE A 34 2.39 4.71 3.72
CA ILE A 34 3.71 5.18 3.33
C ILE A 34 3.58 5.88 1.98
N SER A 35 4.02 7.13 1.91
CA SER A 35 4.03 7.91 0.67
C SER A 35 5.46 8.05 0.18
N ILE A 36 5.72 7.56 -1.03
CA ILE A 36 7.00 7.63 -1.72
C ILE A 36 6.89 8.74 -2.76
N GLY A 37 7.75 9.76 -2.63
CA GLY A 37 7.77 10.88 -3.57
C GLY A 37 8.33 10.47 -4.91
N LYS A 38 7.61 10.81 -5.98
CA LYS A 38 8.12 10.65 -7.35
C LYS A 38 9.16 11.73 -7.63
N VAL A 39 10.21 11.34 -8.34
CA VAL A 39 11.30 12.24 -8.73
C VAL A 39 11.34 12.41 -10.24
N ASP A 40 11.71 13.60 -10.69
CA ASP A 40 12.01 13.88 -12.10
C ASP A 40 13.40 13.35 -12.50
N GLU A 41 13.77 13.57 -13.76
CA GLU A 41 15.07 13.16 -14.32
C GLU A 41 16.27 13.82 -13.62
N ASN A 42 16.05 14.95 -12.94
CA ASN A 42 17.07 15.67 -12.17
C ASN A 42 17.10 15.23 -10.70
N GLY A 43 16.31 14.22 -10.32
CA GLY A 43 16.19 13.73 -8.95
C GLY A 43 15.40 14.66 -8.03
N ARG A 44 14.62 15.61 -8.57
CA ARG A 44 13.80 16.53 -7.78
C ARG A 44 12.40 15.98 -7.59
N TYR A 45 11.88 16.16 -6.38
CA TYR A 45 10.51 15.78 -6.06
C TYR A 45 9.49 16.51 -6.95
N THR A 46 8.56 15.78 -7.54
CA THR A 46 7.57 16.33 -8.50
C THR A 46 6.30 16.86 -7.86
N GLY A 47 6.11 16.66 -6.55
CA GLY A 47 4.84 16.94 -5.86
C GLY A 47 3.85 15.77 -5.86
N GLU A 48 4.13 14.70 -6.62
CA GLU A 48 3.30 13.50 -6.66
C GLU A 48 3.88 12.38 -5.79
N ASN A 49 3.00 11.61 -5.14
CA ASN A 49 3.39 10.48 -4.31
C ASN A 49 2.75 9.17 -4.79
N GLN A 50 3.53 8.10 -4.81
CA GLN A 50 3.00 6.74 -4.81
C GLN A 50 2.77 6.31 -3.38
N THR A 51 1.58 5.78 -3.09
CA THR A 51 1.18 5.46 -1.72
C THR A 51 0.94 3.96 -1.53
N TYR A 52 1.46 3.41 -0.43
CA TYR A 52 1.26 2.03 -0.01
C TYR A 52 0.64 1.97 1.37
N ALA A 53 -0.40 1.14 1.52
CA ALA A 53 -1.05 0.92 2.81
C ALA A 53 -0.63 -0.45 3.36
N LEU A 54 -0.08 -0.48 4.56
CA LEU A 54 0.32 -1.71 5.24
C LEU A 54 -0.54 -1.89 6.50
N CYS A 55 -1.23 -3.03 6.60
CA CYS A 55 -2.04 -3.34 7.79
C CYS A 55 -1.17 -3.66 9.01
N GLY A 56 -1.72 -3.49 10.21
CA GLY A 56 -1.01 -3.77 11.45
C GLY A 56 -0.57 -5.22 11.57
N PHE A 57 -1.32 -6.16 10.98
CA PHE A 57 -1.01 -7.59 11.00
C PHE A 57 0.37 -7.94 10.41
N ILE A 58 0.70 -7.41 9.23
CA ILE A 58 2.00 -7.71 8.58
C ILE A 58 3.15 -6.98 9.27
N ARG A 59 2.88 -5.79 9.84
CA ARG A 59 3.85 -5.03 10.63
C ARG A 59 4.22 -5.76 11.92
N ALA A 60 3.23 -6.31 12.62
CA ALA A 60 3.46 -7.08 13.84
C ALA A 60 4.24 -8.38 13.60
N ARG A 61 4.16 -8.95 12.38
CA ARG A 61 4.92 -10.15 11.98
C ARG A 61 6.34 -9.89 11.50
N GLY A 62 6.74 -8.62 11.34
CA GLY A 62 8.03 -8.28 10.74
C GLY A 62 8.10 -8.50 9.23
N GLU A 63 6.98 -8.81 8.57
CA GLU A 63 6.91 -9.03 7.11
C GLU A 63 6.74 -7.72 6.31
N SER A 64 6.69 -6.58 7.00
CA SER A 64 6.46 -5.28 6.37
C SER A 64 7.58 -4.85 5.45
N ASP A 65 8.84 -5.16 5.80
CA ASP A 65 10.01 -4.80 5.01
C ASP A 65 10.05 -5.57 3.68
N ASP A 66 9.99 -6.91 3.75
CA ASP A 66 9.93 -7.78 2.56
C ASP A 66 8.76 -7.42 1.65
N SER A 67 7.58 -7.15 2.24
CA SER A 67 6.39 -6.72 1.50
C SER A 67 6.62 -5.40 0.76
N LEU A 68 7.26 -4.41 1.38
CA LEU A 68 7.51 -3.11 0.77
C LEU A 68 8.55 -3.22 -0.36
N ASN A 69 9.62 -4.00 -0.15
CA ASN A 69 10.64 -4.25 -1.17
C ASN A 69 10.02 -4.90 -2.42
N ARG A 70 9.16 -5.91 -2.22
CA ARG A 70 8.43 -6.56 -3.32
C ARG A 70 7.51 -5.59 -4.07
N LEU A 71 6.73 -4.78 -3.34
CA LEU A 71 5.77 -3.84 -3.93
C LEU A 71 6.47 -2.73 -4.72
N THR A 72 7.49 -2.12 -4.13
CA THR A 72 8.24 -1.02 -4.76
C THR A 72 9.09 -1.49 -5.93
N GLN A 73 9.66 -2.70 -5.87
CA GLN A 73 10.33 -3.30 -7.02
C GLN A 73 9.35 -3.61 -8.16
N ARG A 74 8.17 -4.15 -7.85
CA ARG A 74 7.13 -4.40 -8.86
C ARG A 74 6.69 -3.12 -9.56
N ASP A 75 6.57 -2.03 -8.81
CA ASP A 75 6.13 -0.73 -9.33
C ASP A 75 7.29 0.08 -9.94
N GLY A 76 8.50 -0.48 -10.02
CA GLY A 76 9.64 0.08 -10.76
C GLY A 76 10.54 1.03 -9.98
N TYR A 77 10.33 1.21 -8.67
CA TYR A 77 11.14 2.10 -7.83
C TYR A 77 12.46 1.49 -7.37
N LEU A 78 12.51 0.16 -7.26
CA LEU A 78 13.71 -0.59 -6.87
C LEU A 78 14.11 -1.59 -7.97
N ARG A 79 15.40 -1.91 -8.03
CA ARG A 79 15.94 -2.91 -8.96
C ARG A 79 16.83 -3.90 -8.21
N ASN A 80 16.56 -5.19 -8.41
CA ASN A 80 17.34 -6.32 -7.87
C ASN A 80 17.48 -6.37 -6.33
N VAL A 81 16.53 -5.79 -5.59
CA VAL A 81 16.52 -5.81 -4.11
C VAL A 81 15.76 -7.03 -3.58
N TRP A 82 14.67 -7.43 -4.25
CA TRP A 82 13.82 -8.54 -3.86
C TRP A 82 13.89 -9.69 -4.87
N THR A 83 13.86 -10.94 -4.37
CA THR A 83 13.82 -12.17 -5.18
C THR A 83 12.64 -13.06 -4.74
N ALA A 84 11.99 -13.69 -5.71
CA ALA A 84 10.93 -14.66 -5.44
C ALA A 84 11.48 -16.03 -5.01
N SER A 85 12.72 -16.35 -5.42
CA SER A 85 13.43 -17.53 -4.97
C SER A 85 14.18 -17.19 -3.69
N ARG A 86 13.93 -17.95 -2.62
CA ARG A 86 14.75 -17.96 -1.41
C ARG A 86 15.71 -19.13 -1.44
#